data_AF-A0A1X0XXG3-F1
#
_entry.id   AF-A0A1X0XXG3-F1
#
_cell.length_a   1.000
_cell.length_b   1.000
_cell.length_c   1.000
_cell.angle_alpha   90.00
_cell.angle_beta   90.00
_cell.angle_gamma   90.00
#
_symmetry.space_group_name_H-M   'P 1'
#
loop_
_entity.id
_entity.type
_entity.pdbx_description
1 polymer ?
#
loop_
_entity_poly.entity_id
_entity_poly.type
_entity_poly.pdbx_seq_one_letter_code
_entity_poly.pdbx_strand_id
1 'polypeptide(L)' 'MITVRLEKELEEQIDLLARASGGNRSTIVREAIVRYLEDNEDLELARSAMSESRGSKPLRELRRELGLDG' A
#
# COMPACT_ATOMS: atom_id res chain seq x y z
N MET A 1 21.11 -0.13 11.05
CA MET A 1 20.21 0.77 11.81
C MET A 1 20.12 2.07 11.02
N ILE A 2 18.91 2.52 10.71
CA ILE A 2 18.67 3.75 9.97
C ILE A 2 18.28 4.83 10.97
N THR A 3 18.91 6.00 10.89
CA THR A 3 18.53 7.17 11.69
C THR A 3 17.83 8.16 10.78
N VAL A 4 16.61 8.53 11.14
CA VAL A 4 15.77 9.46 10.36
C VAL A 4 15.37 10.60 11.29
N ARG A 5 15.46 11.83 10.79
CA ARG A 5 14.95 13.00 11.52
C ARG A 5 13.46 13.13 11.20
N LEU A 6 12.65 13.20 12.24
CA LEU A 6 11.20 13.36 12.13
C LEU A 6 10.79 14.70 12.72
N GLU A 7 9.69 15.25 12.20
CA GLU A 7 9.01 16.38 12.84
C GLU A 7 8.31 15.89 14.11
N LYS A 8 8.15 16.79 15.08
CA LYS A 8 7.66 16.44 16.41
C LYS A 8 6.25 15.82 16.35
N GLU A 9 5.41 16.36 15.49
CA GLU A 9 4.04 15.90 15.27
C GLU A 9 4.02 14.46 14.76
N LEU A 10 4.97 14.09 13.89
CA LEU A 10 5.07 12.74 13.35
C LEU A 10 5.61 11.75 14.41
N GLU A 11 6.56 12.18 15.24
CA GLU A 11 7.02 11.36 16.38
C GLU A 11 5.85 11.07 17.35
N GLU A 12 5.02 12.08 17.64
CA GLU A 12 3.84 11.93 18.50
C GLU A 12 2.83 10.95 17.91
N GLN A 13 2.59 10.99 16.59
CA GLN A 13 1.71 10.03 15.91
C GLN A 13 2.24 8.59 16.00
N ILE A 14 3.54 8.39 15.76
CA ILE A 14 4.19 7.08 15.87
C ILE A 14 4.09 6.56 17.32
N ASP A 15 4.25 7.43 18.30
CA ASP A 15 4.09 7.11 19.72
C ASP A 15 2.69 6.62 20.07
N LEU A 16 1.67 7.30 19.58
CA LEU A 16 0.28 6.90 19.80
C LEU A 16 -0.02 5.54 19.18
N LEU A 17 0.45 5.30 17.95
CA LEU A 17 0.27 4.02 17.26
C LEU A 17 1.02 2.87 17.95
N ALA A 18 2.25 3.11 18.41
CA ALA A 18 3.02 2.11 19.16
C ALA A 18 2.30 1.72 20.45
N ARG A 19 1.79 2.72 21.21
CA ARG A 19 1.02 2.48 22.44
C ARG A 19 -0.27 1.70 22.18
N ALA A 20 -1.00 2.04 21.13
CA ALA A 20 -2.27 1.39 20.80
C ALA A 20 -2.10 -0.07 20.33
N SER A 21 -0.99 -0.36 19.63
CA SER A 21 -0.68 -1.71 19.12
C SER A 21 0.04 -2.61 20.13
N GLY A 22 0.44 -2.09 21.29
CA GLY A 22 1.32 -2.78 22.23
C GLY A 22 2.75 -2.98 21.71
N GLY A 23 3.11 -2.30 20.62
CA GLY A 23 4.41 -2.36 19.97
C GLY A 23 5.35 -1.24 20.41
N ASN A 24 6.47 -1.11 19.69
CA ASN A 24 7.41 0.00 19.85
C ASN A 24 7.49 0.82 18.56
N ARG A 25 8.11 2.00 18.64
CA ARG A 25 8.23 2.91 17.49
C ARG A 25 8.91 2.27 16.29
N SER A 26 9.92 1.43 16.49
CA SER A 26 10.66 0.83 15.38
C SER A 26 9.82 -0.19 14.61
N THR A 27 8.91 -0.91 15.27
CA THR A 27 7.92 -1.75 14.59
C THR A 27 7.00 -0.92 13.71
N ILE A 28 6.43 0.18 14.23
CA ILE A 28 5.55 1.08 13.47
C ILE A 28 6.28 1.68 12.27
N VAL A 29 7.50 2.19 12.47
CA VAL A 29 8.31 2.78 11.39
C VAL A 29 8.66 1.72 10.34
N ARG A 30 9.05 0.52 10.75
CA ARG A 30 9.33 -0.58 9.82
C ARG A 30 8.11 -0.92 8.98
N GLU A 31 6.93 -1.04 9.60
CA GLU A 31 5.69 -1.35 8.90
C GLU A 31 5.31 -0.23 7.91
N ALA A 32 5.43 1.03 8.33
CA ALA A 32 5.17 2.18 7.45
C ALA A 32 6.08 2.18 6.21
N ILE A 33 7.36 1.83 6.37
CA ILE A 33 8.31 1.70 5.25
C ILE A 33 7.91 0.56 4.31
N VAL A 34 7.55 -0.61 4.86
CA VAL A 34 7.12 -1.76 4.05
C VAL A 34 5.88 -1.40 3.24
N ARG A 35 4.85 -0.85 3.88
CA ARG A 35 3.62 -0.43 3.19
C ARG A 35 3.88 0.61 2.12
N TYR A 36 4.74 1.60 2.38
CA TYR A 36 5.11 2.58 1.37
C TYR A 36 5.75 1.93 0.14
N LEU A 37 6.62 0.93 0.31
CA LEU A 37 7.23 0.21 -0.81
C LEU A 37 6.19 -0.60 -1.59
N GLU A 38 5.31 -1.31 -0.89
CA GLU A 38 4.21 -2.09 -1.49
C GLU A 38 3.27 -1.18 -2.29
N ASP A 39 2.84 -0.04 -1.74
CA ASP A 39 1.97 0.93 -2.41
C ASP A 39 2.60 1.47 -3.72
N ASN A 40 3.93 1.65 -3.74
CA ASN A 40 4.64 2.09 -4.94
C ASN A 40 4.76 0.98 -5.98
N GLU A 41 4.99 -0.26 -5.56
CA GLU A 41 5.01 -1.42 -6.46
C GLU A 41 3.63 -1.62 -7.11
N ASP A 42 2.57 -1.57 -6.32
CA ASP A 42 1.18 -1.67 -6.79
C ASP A 42 0.84 -0.55 -7.78
N LEU A 43 1.30 0.68 -7.53
CA LEU A 43 1.11 1.81 -8.43
C LEU A 43 1.79 1.57 -9.78
N GLU A 44 3.02 1.05 -9.80
CA GLU A 44 3.75 0.76 -11.04
C GLU A 44 3.12 -0.41 -11.82
N LEU A 45 2.65 -1.44 -11.13
CA LEU A 45 1.88 -2.53 -11.74
C LEU A 45 0.59 -2.00 -12.37
N ALA A 46 -0.14 -1.13 -11.67
CA ALA A 46 -1.35 -0.50 -12.19
C ALA A 46 -1.07 0.36 -13.43
N ARG A 47 0.02 1.15 -13.42
CA ARG A 47 0.46 1.94 -14.59
C ARG A 47 0.78 1.06 -15.79
N SER A 48 1.52 -0.02 -15.56
CA SER A 48 1.88 -0.99 -16.59
C SER A 48 0.62 -1.62 -17.19
N ALA A 49 -0.30 -2.12 -16.36
CA ALA A 49 -1.57 -2.68 -16.79
C ALA A 49 -2.43 -1.68 -17.57
N MET A 50 -2.47 -0.41 -17.16
CA MET A 50 -3.17 0.64 -17.90
C MET A 50 -2.54 0.92 -19.26
N SER A 51 -1.21 0.88 -19.37
CA SER A 51 -0.51 1.10 -20.64
C SER A 51 -0.69 -0.06 -21.64
N GLU A 52 -0.81 -1.29 -21.15
CA GLU A 52 -1.03 -2.48 -21.98
C GLU A 52 -2.51 -2.68 -22.32
N SER A 53 -3.41 -2.15 -21.49
CA SER A 53 -4.85 -2.24 -21.72
C SER A 53 -5.26 -1.43 -22.95
N ARG A 54 -5.88 -2.13 -23.92
CA ARG A 54 -6.32 -1.52 -25.19
C ARG A 54 -7.72 -0.91 -25.13
N GLY A 55 -8.36 -0.83 -23.96
CA GLY A 55 -9.68 -0.22 -23.80
C GLY A 55 -10.45 -0.72 -22.58
N SER A 56 -11.69 -0.25 -22.45
CA SER A 56 -12.63 -0.77 -21.44
C SER A 56 -13.56 -1.81 -22.06
N LYS A 57 -14.03 -2.76 -21.25
CA LYS A 57 -15.04 -3.75 -21.65
C LYS A 57 -16.17 -3.81 -20.62
N PRO A 58 -17.40 -4.18 -21.02
CA PRO A 58 -18.51 -4.34 -20.09
C PRO A 58 -18.18 -5.36 -18.99
N LEU A 59 -18.53 -5.05 -17.74
CA LEU A 59 -18.24 -5.92 -16.60
C LEU A 59 -18.78 -7.35 -16.78
N ARG A 60 -19.95 -7.51 -17.40
CA ARG A 60 -20.54 -8.82 -17.71
C ARG A 60 -19.65 -9.65 -18.64
N GLU A 61 -19.06 -9.02 -19.65
CA GLU A 61 -18.16 -9.69 -20.60
C GLU A 61 -16.85 -10.06 -19.92
N LEU A 62 -16.28 -9.16 -19.13
CA LEU A 62 -15.07 -9.42 -18.34
C LEU A 62 -15.26 -10.59 -17.36
N ARG A 63 -16.38 -10.64 -16.63
CA ARG A 63 -16.67 -11.73 -15.69
C ARG A 63 -16.77 -13.08 -16.40
N ARG A 64 -17.39 -13.11 -17.57
CA ARG A 64 -17.46 -14.32 -18.41
C ARG A 64 -16.08 -14.80 -18.85
N GLU A 65 -15.22 -13.88 -19.33
CA GLU A 65 -13.85 -14.20 -19.73
C GLU A 65 -13.01 -14.74 -18.57
N LEU A 66 -13.19 -14.18 -17.36
CA LEU A 66 -12.47 -14.59 -16.15
C LEU A 66 -13.07 -15.82 -15.45
N GLY A 67 -14.17 -16.39 -15.96
CA GLY A 67 -14.84 -17.53 -15.35
C GLY A 67 -15.53 -17.21 -14.01
N LEU A 68 -15.93 -15.95 -13.79
CA LEU A 68 -16.52 -15.45 -12.54
C LEU A 68 -18.06 -15.38 -12.58
N ASP A 69 -18.69 -16.13 -13.49
CA ASP A 69 -20.15 -16.19 -13.68
C ASP A 69 -20.81 -17.36 -12.91
N GLY A 70 -20.02 -18.10 -12.13
CA GLY A 70 -20.48 -19.16 -11.22
C GLY A 70 -21.14 -18.63 -9.96
#